data_AF-A0A959XPE9-F1
#
_entry.id   AF-A0A959XPE9-F1
#
_cell.length_a   1.000
_cell.length_b   1.000
_cell.length_c   1.000
_cell.angle_alpha   90.00
_cell.angle_beta   90.00
_cell.angle_gamma   90.00
#
_symmetry.space_group_name_H-M   'P 1'
#
loop_
_entity.id
_entity.type
_entity.pdbx_description
1 polymer ?
#
loop_
_entity_poly.entity_id
_entity_poly.type
_entity_poly.pdbx_seq_one_letter_code
_entity_poly.pdbx_strand_id
1 'polypeptide(L)' 'MNNLVNIIIVLLIVGWLIGYIGFGAMVGNLIHILLILAVVAIVIRLVSGGKAKL' A
#
# COMPACT_ATOMS: atom_id res chain seq x y z
N MET A 1 -4.26 -16.28 13.97
CA MET A 1 -4.09 -15.81 12.58
C MET A 1 -5.25 -14.90 12.27
N ASN A 2 -5.10 -13.60 12.58
CA ASN A 2 -6.25 -12.69 12.60
C ASN A 2 -6.64 -12.38 11.16
N ASN A 3 -7.74 -13.00 10.72
CA ASN A 3 -8.28 -12.95 9.35
C ASN A 3 -8.35 -11.53 8.78
N LEU A 4 -8.56 -10.53 9.66
CA LEU A 4 -8.60 -9.12 9.32
C LEU A 4 -7.26 -8.58 8.74
N VAL A 5 -6.11 -8.95 9.32
CA VAL A 5 -4.79 -8.48 8.86
C VAL A 5 -4.47 -9.03 7.47
N ASN A 6 -4.78 -10.30 7.23
CA ASN A 6 -4.60 -10.92 5.91
C ASN A 6 -5.47 -10.23 4.85
N ILE A 7 -6.72 -9.93 5.17
CA ILE A 7 -7.63 -9.21 4.27
C ILE A 7 -7.05 -7.83 3.92
N ILE A 8 -6.55 -7.08 4.91
CA ILE A 8 -5.95 -5.76 4.69
C ILE A 8 -4.73 -5.84 3.77
N ILE A 9 -3.86 -6.83 3.96
CA ILE A 9 -2.67 -7.04 3.12
C ILE A 9 -3.09 -7.32 1.66
N VAL A 10 -4.07 -8.20 1.46
CA VAL A 10 -4.59 -8.51 0.12
C VAL A 10 -5.20 -7.26 -0.54
N LEU A 11 -5.98 -6.49 0.21
CA LEU A 11 -6.65 -5.28 -0.28
C LEU A 11 -5.64 -4.20 -0.68
N LEU A 12 -4.53 -4.07 0.05
CA LEU A 12 -3.43 -3.17 -0.29
C LEU A 12 -2.70 -3.57 -1.58
N ILE A 13 -2.44 -4.87 -1.77
CA ILE A 13 -1.78 -5.36 -2.97
C ILE A 13 -2.69 -5.18 -4.19
N VAL A 14 -3.96 -5.56 -4.08
CA VAL A 14 -4.94 -5.45 -5.17
C VAL A 14 -5.23 -3.99 -5.51
N GLY A 15 -5.46 -3.14 -4.50
CA GLY A 15 -5.68 -1.71 -4.68
C GLY A 15 -4.50 -1.01 -5.34
N TRP A 16 -3.27 -1.39 -4.98
CA TRP A 16 -2.05 -0.89 -5.64
C TRP A 16 -1.95 -1.33 -7.09
N LEU A 17 -2.22 -2.61 -7.41
CA LEU A 17 -2.17 -3.13 -8.77
C LEU A 17 -3.16 -2.40 -9.70
N ILE A 18 -4.39 -2.19 -9.22
CA ILE A 18 -5.43 -1.45 -9.93
C ILE A 18 -4.99 0.01 -10.13
N GLY A 19 -4.41 0.63 -9.11
CA GLY A 19 -3.88 1.99 -9.18
C GLY A 19 -2.74 2.13 -10.20
N TYR A 20 -1.80 1.17 -10.22
CA TYR A 20 -0.66 1.14 -11.14
C TYR A 20 -1.12 1.09 -12.60
N ILE A 21 -2.08 0.22 -12.92
CA ILE A 21 -2.57 0.01 -14.28
C ILE A 21 -3.56 1.12 -14.72
N GLY A 22 -4.44 1.58 -13.83
CA GLY A 22 -5.51 2.53 -14.16
C GLY A 22 -5.08 4.00 -14.27
N PHE A 23 -4.03 4.41 -13.54
CA PHE A 23 -3.63 5.82 -13.46
C PHE A 23 -2.31 6.15 -14.17
N GLY A 24 -1.66 5.18 -14.82
CA GLY A 24 -0.36 5.36 -15.47
C GLY A 24 -0.32 6.48 -16.52
N ALA A 25 -1.40 6.70 -17.27
CA ALA A 25 -1.47 7.74 -18.31
C ALA A 25 -2.00 9.10 -17.81
N MET A 26 -2.77 9.13 -16.71
CA MET A 26 -3.51 10.33 -16.28
C MET A 26 -2.79 11.18 -15.24
N VAL A 27 -1.85 10.59 -14.50
CA VAL A 27 -1.40 11.16 -13.21
C VAL A 27 0.02 11.74 -13.27
N GLY A 28 0.74 11.56 -14.38
CA GLY A 28 2.11 12.07 -14.54
C GLY A 28 3.13 11.38 -13.64
N ASN A 29 4.37 11.24 -14.11
CA ASN A 29 5.42 10.45 -13.43
C ASN A 29 5.63 10.81 -11.96
N LEU A 30 5.46 12.09 -11.60
CA LEU A 30 5.69 12.56 -10.23
C LEU A 30 4.68 12.00 -9.23
N ILE A 31 3.38 12.13 -9.51
CA ILE A 31 2.34 11.66 -8.58
C ILE A 31 2.34 10.12 -8.51
N HIS A 32 2.72 9.44 -9.60
CA HIS A 32 2.87 7.99 -9.61
C HIS A 32 3.95 7.50 -8.61
N ILE A 33 5.11 8.17 -8.57
CA ILE A 33 6.20 7.86 -7.62
C ILE A 33 5.76 8.16 -6.18
N LEU A 34 5.10 9.30 -5.96
CA LEU A 34 4.59 9.68 -4.63
C LEU A 34 3.53 8.68 -4.12
N LEU A 35 2.64 8.18 -4.98
CA LEU A 35 1.66 7.14 -4.64
C LEU A 35 2.32 5.80 -4.31
N ILE A 36 3.33 5.38 -5.06
CA ILE A 36 4.12 4.18 -4.75
C ILE A 36 4.77 4.30 -3.37
N LEU A 37 5.41 5.44 -3.06
CA LEU A 37 6.02 5.68 -1.76
C LEU A 37 4.99 5.64 -0.62
N ALA A 38 3.80 6.21 -0.83
CA ALA A 38 2.70 6.17 0.13
C ALA A 38 2.22 4.73 0.41
N VAL A 39 2.04 3.92 -0.64
CA VAL A 39 1.64 2.51 -0.48
C VAL A 39 2.71 1.69 0.22
N VAL A 40 3.99 1.84 -0.16
CA VAL A 40 5.11 1.16 0.49
C VAL A 40 5.19 1.53 1.98
N ALA A 41 5.04 2.81 2.32
CA ALA A 41 5.02 3.26 3.71
C ALA A 41 3.87 2.64 4.53
N ILE A 42 2.68 2.51 3.92
CA ILE A 42 1.52 1.87 4.56
C ILE A 42 1.77 0.37 4.76
N VAL A 43 2.29 -0.33 3.75
CA VAL A 43 2.64 -1.76 3.84
C VAL A 43 3.69 -1.98 4.93
N ILE A 44 4.76 -1.18 4.94
CA ILE A 44 5.79 -1.23 5.99
C ILE A 44 5.14 -1.02 7.36
N ARG A 45 4.30 0.00 7.54
CA ARG A 45 3.61 0.26 8.82
C ARG A 45 2.73 -0.89 9.29
N LEU A 46 2.05 -1.56 8.38
CA LEU A 46 1.16 -2.68 8.70
C LEU A 46 1.93 -3.96 9.01
N VAL A 47 3.00 -4.24 8.26
CA VAL A 47 3.88 -5.40 8.48
C VAL A 47 4.76 -5.22 9.72
N SER A 48 5.29 -4.02 9.95
CA SER A 48 6.07 -3.69 11.15
C SER A 48 5.23 -3.62 12.42
N GLY A 49 3.91 -3.74 12.30
CA GLY A 49 3.04 -4.32 13.31
C GLY A 49 3.27 -3.77 14.71
N GLY A 50 3.06 -2.47 14.91
CA GLY A 50 2.68 -1.88 16.20
C GLY A 50 3.36 -2.44 17.46
N LYS A 51 4.64 -2.83 17.43
CA LYS A 51 5.43 -3.01 18.65
C LYS A 51 5.95 -1.64 19.04
N ALA A 52 5.05 -0.72 19.41
CA ALA A 52 5.43 0.35 20.31
C ALA A 52 5.79 -0.36 21.63
N LYS A 53 7.06 -0.75 21.74
CA LYS A 53 7.64 -1.38 22.91
C LYS A 53 8.41 -0.30 23.66
N LEU A 54 7.68 0.55 24.36
CA LEU A 54 8.20 1.39 25.45
C LEU A 54 7.11 1.45 26.53
#